data_AF-A0A1G6T150-F1
#
_entry.id   AF-A0A1G6T150-F1
#
_cell.length_a   1.000
_cell.length_b   1.000
_cell.length_c   1.000
_cell.angle_alpha   90.00
_cell.angle_beta   90.00
_cell.angle_gamma   90.00
#
_symmetry.space_group_name_H-M   'P 1'
#
loop_
_entity.id
_entity.type
_entity.pdbx_description
1 polymer ?
#
loop_
_entity_poly.entity_id
_entity_poly.type
_entity_poly.pdbx_seq_one_letter_code
_entity_poly.pdbx_strand_id
1 'polypeptide(L)'
;MSQLDLDTVAKALANAAMTVLVRSCRKEVAGASHARLESACAAMRAKARPVLDQLLDDARAAPWVAEAAFAAAALELAQSGIAALKSSEA
;
A
#
# COMPACT_ATOMS: atom_id res chain seq x y z
N MET A 1 14.72 -16.61 2.10
CA MET A 1 14.38 -15.30 2.70
C MET A 1 14.21 -15.51 4.19
N SER A 2 15.00 -14.83 5.01
CA SER A 2 14.82 -14.84 6.45
C SER A 2 13.57 -14.01 6.82
N GLN A 3 13.01 -14.21 8.01
CA GLN A 3 11.84 -13.45 8.48
C GLN A 3 12.11 -11.93 8.52
N LEU A 4 13.35 -11.53 8.83
CA LEU A 4 13.82 -10.14 8.84
C LEU A 4 13.78 -9.49 7.44
N ASP A 5 14.00 -10.27 6.38
CA ASP A 5 13.98 -9.76 5.00
C ASP A 5 12.54 -9.46 4.55
N LEU A 6 11.58 -10.31 4.94
CA LEU A 6 10.16 -10.12 4.61
C LEU A 6 9.59 -8.88 5.32
N ASP A 7 9.90 -8.72 6.60
CA ASP A 7 9.46 -7.55 7.37
C ASP A 7 10.02 -6.24 6.80
N THR A 8 11.24 -6.29 6.25
CA THR A 8 11.88 -5.14 5.62
C THR A 8 11.15 -4.75 4.34
N VAL A 9 10.84 -5.71 3.47
CA VAL A 9 10.06 -5.49 2.24
C VAL A 9 8.66 -4.99 2.57
N ALA A 10 7.99 -5.59 3.55
CA ALA A 10 6.65 -5.18 3.97
C ALA A 10 6.62 -3.72 4.49
N LYS A 11 7.61 -3.33 5.30
CA LYS A 11 7.75 -1.95 5.79
C LYS A 11 8.04 -0.97 4.65
N ALA A 12 8.92 -1.34 3.72
CA ALA A 12 9.23 -0.51 2.56
C ALA A 12 7.97 -0.30 1.70
N LEU A 13 7.21 -1.38 1.46
CA LEU A 13 5.97 -1.34 0.70
C LEU A 13 4.91 -0.45 1.37
N ALA A 14 4.75 -0.58 2.69
CA ALA A 14 3.82 0.26 3.45
C ALA A 14 4.18 1.75 3.36
N ASN A 15 5.47 2.10 3.48
CA ASN A 15 5.95 3.47 3.36
C ASN A 15 5.74 4.03 1.94
N ALA A 16 6.00 3.24 0.91
CA ALA A 16 5.77 3.62 -0.48
C ALA A 16 4.27 3.87 -0.74
N ALA A 17 3.41 2.94 -0.30
CA ALA A 17 1.96 3.08 -0.45
C ALA A 17 1.40 4.30 0.30
N MET A 18 1.86 4.55 1.53
CA MET A 18 1.48 5.74 2.30
C MET A 18 1.94 7.03 1.61
N THR A 19 3.15 7.04 1.05
CA THR A 19 3.67 8.18 0.29
C THR A 19 2.79 8.48 -0.92
N VAL A 20 2.37 7.46 -1.67
CA VAL A 20 1.44 7.62 -2.79
C VAL A 20 0.11 8.18 -2.30
N LEU A 21 -0.49 7.58 -1.27
CA LEU A 21 -1.77 8.03 -0.71
C LEU A 21 -1.73 9.50 -0.27
N VAL A 22 -0.72 9.91 0.51
CA VAL A 22 -0.59 11.29 1.02
C VAL A 22 -0.35 12.29 -0.11
N ARG A 23 0.43 11.91 -1.14
CA ARG A 23 0.69 12.78 -2.29
C ARG A 23 -0.54 12.91 -3.19
N SER A 24 -1.27 11.82 -3.41
CA SER A 24 -2.46 11.80 -4.26
C SER A 24 -3.68 12.45 -3.61
N CYS A 25 -3.83 12.37 -2.30
CA CYS A 25 -5.01 12.83 -1.54
C CYS A 25 -4.63 13.86 -0.45
N ARG A 26 -3.75 14.81 -0.77
CA ARG A 26 -3.17 15.75 0.20
C ARG A 26 -4.22 16.57 0.96
N LYS A 27 -5.30 16.98 0.30
CA LYS A 27 -6.35 17.81 0.91
C LYS A 27 -7.25 16.97 1.81
N GLU A 28 -7.63 15.80 1.33
CA GLU A 28 -8.48 14.84 1.99
C GLU A 28 -7.80 14.31 3.27
N VAL A 29 -6.50 14.02 3.21
CA VAL A 29 -5.72 13.61 4.39
C VAL A 29 -5.58 14.74 5.40
N ALA A 30 -5.35 15.98 4.95
CA ALA A 30 -5.22 17.13 5.86
C ALA A 30 -6.53 17.49 6.59
N GLY A 31 -7.68 17.22 5.98
CA GLY A 31 -9.00 17.45 6.58
C GLY A 31 -9.66 16.22 7.21
N ALA A 32 -9.06 15.03 7.08
CA ALA A 32 -9.63 13.79 7.58
C ALA A 32 -9.52 13.68 9.10
N SER A 33 -10.57 13.14 9.73
CA SER A 33 -10.50 12.74 11.13
C SER A 33 -9.59 11.52 11.30
N HIS A 34 -9.11 11.30 12.52
CA HIS A 34 -8.30 10.12 12.83
C HIS A 34 -9.01 8.80 12.49
N ALA A 35 -10.33 8.73 12.72
CA ALA A 35 -11.13 7.57 12.35
C ALA A 35 -11.13 7.30 10.83
N ARG A 36 -11.17 8.36 10.01
CA ARG A 36 -11.08 8.24 8.54
C ARG A 36 -9.70 7.75 8.11
N LEU A 37 -8.64 8.29 8.70
CA LEU A 37 -7.27 7.84 8.42
C LEU A 37 -7.06 6.36 8.81
N GLU A 38 -7.57 5.94 9.97
CA GLU A 38 -7.49 4.54 10.38
C GLU A 38 -8.31 3.62 9.48
N SER A 39 -9.48 4.05 8.99
CA SER A 39 -10.26 3.28 8.01
C SER A 39 -9.49 3.05 6.70
N ALA A 40 -8.73 4.06 6.25
CA ALA A 40 -7.90 3.96 5.07
C ALA A 40 -6.73 2.99 5.30
N CYS A 41 -6.05 3.10 6.44
CA CYS A 41 -5.01 2.16 6.83
C CYS A 41 -5.54 0.72 6.96
N ALA A 42 -6.75 0.54 7.51
CA ALA A 42 -7.40 -0.76 7.61
C ALA A 42 -7.70 -1.36 6.23
N ALA A 43 -8.19 -0.54 5.28
CA ALA A 43 -8.41 -0.97 3.91
C ALA A 43 -7.11 -1.40 3.21
N MET A 44 -6.02 -0.66 3.41
CA MET A 44 -4.69 -1.04 2.91
C MET A 44 -4.22 -2.37 3.51
N ARG A 45 -4.36 -2.56 4.83
CA ARG A 45 -3.97 -3.79 5.53
C ARG A 45 -4.78 -5.00 5.07
N ALA A 46 -6.08 -4.83 4.83
CA ALA A 46 -6.95 -5.89 4.32
C ALA A 46 -6.48 -6.43 2.96
N LYS A 47 -5.86 -5.58 2.13
CA LYS A 47 -5.34 -5.95 0.82
C LYS A 47 -3.84 -6.30 0.81
N ALA A 48 -3.14 -6.13 1.93
CA ALA A 48 -1.68 -6.28 1.99
C ALA A 48 -1.19 -7.69 1.65
N ARG A 49 -1.85 -8.73 2.15
CA ARG A 49 -1.44 -10.12 1.94
C ARG A 49 -1.44 -10.55 0.46
N PRO A 50 -2.55 -10.46 -0.29
CA PRO A 50 -2.56 -10.88 -1.69
C PRO A 50 -1.60 -10.06 -2.56
N VAL A 51 -1.43 -8.76 -2.27
CA VAL A 51 -0.49 -7.90 -3.01
C VAL A 51 0.97 -8.30 -2.74
N LEU A 52 1.31 -8.62 -1.47
CA LEU A 52 2.65 -9.06 -1.12
C LEU A 52 2.97 -10.43 -1.70
N ASP A 53 2.02 -11.36 -1.68
CA ASP A 53 2.17 -12.69 -2.28
C ASP A 53 2.44 -12.56 -3.79
N GLN A 54 1.65 -11.75 -4.51
CA GLN A 54 1.86 -11.49 -5.94
C GLN A 54 3.22 -10.83 -6.23
N LEU A 55 3.62 -9.82 -5.44
CA LEU A 55 4.92 -9.17 -5.57
C LEU A 55 6.08 -10.18 -5.45
N LEU A 56 5.99 -11.09 -4.48
CA LEU A 56 7.02 -12.10 -4.26
C LEU A 56 7.05 -13.14 -5.39
N ASP A 57 5.88 -13.50 -5.93
CA ASP A 57 5.80 -14.41 -7.07
C ASP A 57 6.38 -13.78 -8.34
N ASP A 58 6.07 -12.50 -8.61
CA ASP A 58 6.61 -11.75 -9.74
C ASP A 58 8.13 -11.58 -9.62
N ALA A 59 8.63 -11.24 -8.42
CA ALA A 59 10.06 -11.11 -8.18
C ALA A 59 10.82 -12.44 -8.35
N ARG A 60 10.17 -13.59 -8.11
CA ARG A 60 10.75 -14.92 -8.37
C ARG A 60 10.71 -15.28 -9.85
N ALA A 61 9.58 -15.03 -10.51
CA ALA A 61 9.38 -15.42 -11.90
C ALA A 61 10.16 -14.54 -12.88
N ALA A 62 10.25 -13.25 -12.58
CA ALA A 62 10.90 -12.25 -13.42
C ALA A 62 11.65 -11.22 -12.56
N PRO A 63 12.85 -11.54 -12.05
CA PRO A 63 13.62 -10.64 -11.19
C PRO A 63 13.90 -9.27 -11.82
N TRP A 64 13.98 -9.19 -13.15
CA TRP A 64 14.22 -7.94 -13.88
C TRP A 64 13.05 -6.94 -13.81
N VAL A 65 11.84 -7.36 -13.41
CA VAL A 65 10.70 -6.45 -13.20
C VAL A 65 10.42 -6.14 -11.73
N ALA A 66 11.27 -6.59 -10.80
CA ALA A 66 11.00 -6.48 -9.36
C ALA A 66 10.72 -5.04 -8.89
N GLU A 67 11.41 -4.04 -9.45
CA GLU A 67 11.16 -2.63 -9.14
C GLU A 67 9.78 -2.16 -9.63
N ALA A 68 9.39 -2.54 -10.85
CA ALA A 68 8.09 -2.22 -11.40
C ALA A 68 6.95 -2.93 -10.64
N ALA A 69 7.16 -4.20 -10.29
CA ALA A 69 6.22 -4.97 -9.46
C ALA A 69 6.05 -4.33 -8.07
N PHE A 70 7.15 -3.87 -7.46
CA PHE A 70 7.08 -3.16 -6.17
C PHE A 70 6.30 -1.85 -6.28
N ALA A 71 6.54 -1.05 -7.33
CA ALA A 71 5.81 0.19 -7.56
C ALA A 71 4.30 -0.06 -7.80
N ALA A 72 3.96 -1.11 -8.56
CA ALA A 72 2.58 -1.52 -8.80
C ALA A 72 1.88 -1.96 -7.51
N ALA A 73 2.55 -2.79 -6.70
CA ALA A 73 2.06 -3.23 -5.41
C ALA A 73 1.80 -2.04 -4.45
N ALA A 74 2.73 -1.08 -4.40
CA ALA A 74 2.56 0.12 -3.58
C ALA A 74 1.35 0.96 -4.04
N LEU A 75 1.17 1.10 -5.35
CA LEU A 75 0.04 1.82 -5.94
C LEU A 75 -1.29 1.13 -5.64
N GLU A 76 -1.35 -0.21 -5.75
CA GLU A 76 -2.57 -0.97 -5.50
C GLU A 76 -3.03 -0.86 -4.03
N LEU A 77 -2.10 -0.92 -3.09
CA LEU A 77 -2.41 -0.67 -1.67
C LEU A 77 -2.91 0.76 -1.48
N ALA A 78 -2.20 1.75 -2.04
CA ALA A 78 -2.60 3.15 -1.94
C ALA A 78 -4.01 3.39 -2.51
N GLN A 79 -4.35 2.78 -3.64
CA GLN A 79 -5.70 2.86 -4.24
C GLN A 79 -6.79 2.36 -3.28
N SER A 80 -6.52 1.31 -2.51
CA SER A 80 -7.46 0.78 -1.53
C SER A 80 -7.68 1.76 -0.37
N GLY A 81 -6.62 2.39 0.11
CA GLY A 81 -6.72 3.45 1.11
C GLY A 81 -7.42 4.71 0.58
N ILE A 82 -7.12 5.11 -0.66
CA ILE A 82 -7.76 6.25 -1.33
C ILE A 82 -9.26 6.01 -1.50
N ALA A 83 -9.65 4.79 -1.90
CA ALA A 83 -11.05 4.43 -2.03
C ALA A 83 -11.80 4.57 -0.69
N ALA A 84 -11.19 4.08 0.41
CA ALA A 84 -11.76 4.20 1.75
C ALA A 84 -11.86 5.66 2.24
N LEU A 85 -10.85 6.49 1.95
CA LEU A 85 -10.88 7.92 2.30
C LEU A 85 -12.03 8.67 1.61
N LYS A 86 -12.27 8.33 0.34
CA LYS A 86 -13.32 8.93 -0.49
C LYS A 86 -14.71 8.38 -0.17
N SER A 87 -14.84 7.09 0.16
CA SER A 87 -16.13 6.50 0.55
C SER A 87 -16.65 7.04 1.88
N SER A 88 -15.75 7.55 2.74
CA SER A 88 -16.14 8.17 4.01
C SER A 88 -16.61 9.63 3.87
N GLU A 89 -16.73 10.18 2.65
CA GLU A 89 -17.40 11.46 2.38
C GLU A 89 -18.92 11.34 2.15
N ALA A 90 -19.47 10.12 2.15
CA ALA A 90 -20.91 9.84 1.97
C ALA A 90 -21.65 9.69 3.29
#